data_AF-A0A7L0PP38-F1
#
_entry.id   AF-A0A7L0PP38-F1
#
_cell.length_a   1.000
_cell.length_b   1.000
_cell.length_c   1.000
_cell.angle_alpha   90.00
_cell.angle_beta   90.00
_cell.angle_gamma   90.00
#
_symmetry.space_group_name_H-M   'P 1'
#
loop_
_entity.id
_entity.type
_entity.pdbx_description
1 polymer ?
#
loop_
_entity_poly.entity_id
_entity_poly.type
_entity_poly.pdbx_seq_one_letter_code
_entity_poly.pdbx_strand_id
1 'polypeptide(L)' 'PYVIVCNHQASLDLMGMVEVMPDRCVPIAKKELMYMGTVGWACWLSGIIFIDRHKREDAINVISQTARTIRRENVR' A
#
# COMPACT_ATOMS: atom_id res chain seq x y z
N PRO A 1 -5.18 -11.26 -10.73
CA PRO A 1 -5.01 -10.38 -9.55
C PRO A 1 -5.36 -11.15 -8.26
N TYR A 2 -4.47 -11.12 -7.27
CA TYR A 2 -4.66 -11.73 -5.95
C TYR A 2 -4.44 -10.66 -4.87
N VAL A 3 -4.99 -10.87 -3.68
CA VAL A 3 -4.84 -9.97 -2.53
C VAL A 3 -4.09 -10.71 -1.45
N ILE A 4 -2.95 -10.15 -1.03
CA ILE A 4 -2.19 -10.67 0.11
C ILE A 4 -2.66 -9.95 1.37
N VAL A 5 -3.08 -10.72 2.36
CA VAL A 5 -3.48 -10.20 3.68
C VAL A 5 -2.52 -10.78 4.71
N CYS A 6 -1.71 -9.90 5.31
CA CYS A 6 -0.78 -10.27 6.38
C CYS A 6 -1.19 -9.59 7.68
N ASN A 7 -1.00 -10.28 8.80
CA ASN A 7 -1.00 -9.62 10.10
C ASN A 7 0.28 -8.78 10.22
N HIS A 8 0.14 -7.53 10.67
CA HIS A 8 1.26 -6.59 10.83
C HIS A 8 1.37 -6.27 12.32
N GLN A 9 2.23 -6.99 13.03
CA GLN A 9 2.30 -6.94 14.49
C GLN A 9 3.42 -6.00 14.97
N ALA A 10 4.47 -5.83 14.16
CA ALA A 10 5.53 -4.86 14.39
C ALA A 10 5.82 -4.04 13.13
N SER A 11 6.28 -2.80 13.29
CA SER A 11 6.74 -1.98 12.16
C SER A 11 7.94 -2.59 11.43
N LEU A 12 8.70 -3.45 12.10
CA LEU A 12 9.80 -4.22 11.49
C LEU A 12 9.30 -5.19 10.41
N ASP A 13 8.07 -5.72 10.53
CA ASP A 13 7.47 -6.62 9.55
C ASP A 13 7.35 -5.94 8.17
N LEU A 14 7.28 -4.60 8.14
CA LEU A 14 7.22 -3.83 6.89
C LEU A 14 8.49 -4.02 6.06
N MET A 15 9.67 -4.07 6.70
CA MET A 15 10.93 -4.25 5.98
C MET A 15 11.00 -5.63 5.33
N GLY A 16 10.61 -6.69 6.05
CA GLY A 16 10.54 -8.04 5.50
C GLY A 16 9.45 -8.20 4.43
N MET A 17 8.31 -7.52 4.59
CA MET A 17 7.25 -7.55 3.58
C MET A 17 7.67 -6.91 2.26
N VAL A 18 8.53 -5.87 2.27
CA VAL A 18 9.07 -5.27 1.04
C VAL A 18 9.91 -6.26 0.25
N GLU A 19 10.69 -7.11 0.92
CA GLU A 19 11.53 -8.13 0.27
C GLU A 19 10.72 -9.31 -0.29
N VAL A 20 9.64 -9.69 0.41
CA VAL A 20 8.76 -10.80 0.00
C VAL A 20 7.71 -10.36 -1.03
N MET A 21 7.55 -9.06 -1.26
CA MET A 21 6.49 -8.54 -2.11
C MET A 21 6.71 -8.93 -3.58
N PRO A 22 5.73 -9.56 -4.24
CA PRO A 22 5.88 -9.95 -5.64
C PRO A 22 5.92 -8.73 -6.57
N ASP A 23 6.59 -8.89 -7.70
CA ASP A 23 6.65 -7.87 -8.76
C ASP A 23 5.24 -7.41 -9.17
N ARG A 24 5.08 -6.09 -9.36
CA ARG A 24 3.79 -5.44 -9.71
C ARG A 24 2.71 -5.53 -8.63
N CYS A 25 3.09 -5.70 -7.36
CA CYS A 25 2.19 -5.48 -6.23
C CYS A 25 2.21 -4.00 -5.80
N VAL A 26 1.06 -3.48 -5.37
CA VAL A 26 0.93 -2.12 -4.84
C VAL A 26 0.55 -2.22 -3.36
N PRO A 27 1.47 -1.91 -2.43
CA PRO A 27 1.20 -1.98 -1.01
C PRO A 27 0.38 -0.78 -0.56
N ILE A 28 -0.46 -1.00 0.44
CA ILE A 28 -1.34 0.02 1.02
C ILE A 28 -0.92 0.28 2.47
N ALA A 29 -0.62 1.54 2.78
CA ALA A 29 -0.09 1.99 4.07
C ALA A 29 -1.01 3.02 4.75
N LYS A 30 -0.84 3.19 6.06
CA LYS A 30 -1.52 4.24 6.84
C LYS A 30 -1.01 5.62 6.47
N LYS A 31 -1.89 6.62 6.30
CA LYS A 31 -1.52 8.01 5.98
C LYS A 31 -0.53 8.62 6.97
N GLU A 32 -0.62 8.24 8.24
CA GLU A 32 0.29 8.67 9.30
C GLU A 32 1.75 8.29 9.01
N LEU A 33 2.00 7.18 8.26
CA LEU A 33 3.35 6.73 7.90
C LEU A 33 4.06 7.69 6.93
N MET A 34 3.31 8.47 6.14
CA MET A 34 3.88 9.51 5.28
C MET A 34 4.63 10.58 6.08
N TYR A 35 4.23 10.80 7.34
CA TYR A 35 4.82 11.82 8.22
C TYR A 35 5.97 11.29 9.09
N MET A 36 6.37 10.01 8.94
CA MET A 36 7.52 9.43 9.68
C MET A 36 8.89 9.89 9.14
N GLY A 37 8.97 11.09 8.57
CA GLY A 37 10.20 11.65 8.01
C GLY A 37 10.72 10.87 6.80
N THR A 38 12.00 10.50 6.81
CA THR A 38 12.70 9.88 5.67
C THR A 38 12.05 8.58 5.20
N VAL A 39 11.55 7.76 6.12
CA VAL A 39 10.87 6.50 5.80
C VAL A 39 9.57 6.75 5.04
N GLY A 40 8.78 7.74 5.46
CA GLY A 40 7.53 8.10 4.79
C GLY A 40 7.76 8.55 3.34
N TRP A 41 8.83 9.31 3.12
CA TRP A 41 9.22 9.79 1.79
C TRP A 41 9.74 8.65 0.90
N ALA A 42 10.55 7.75 1.45
CA ALA A 42 11.03 6.56 0.73
C ALA A 42 9.86 5.67 0.29
N CYS A 43 8.90 5.42 1.19
CA CYS A 43 7.68 4.68 0.88
C CYS A 43 6.85 5.38 -0.21
N TRP A 44 6.70 6.70 -0.15
CA TRP A 44 5.97 7.45 -1.17
C TRP A 44 6.62 7.34 -2.55
N LEU A 45 7.94 7.49 -2.62
CA LEU A 45 8.71 7.35 -3.87
C LEU A 45 8.69 5.91 -4.41
N SER A 46 8.55 4.91 -3.53
CA SER A 46 8.41 3.50 -3.90
C SER A 46 7.03 3.15 -4.46
N GLY A 47 6.08 4.10 -4.56
CA GLY A 47 4.74 3.86 -5.10
C GLY A 47 3.75 3.26 -4.10
N ILE A 48 4.03 3.35 -2.80
CA ILE A 48 3.12 2.90 -1.74
C ILE A 48 1.91 3.85 -1.67
N ILE A 49 0.69 3.29 -1.65
CA ILE A 49 -0.54 4.09 -1.55
C ILE A 49 -0.91 4.27 -0.09
N PHE A 50 -1.03 5.53 0.33
CA PHE A 50 -1.40 5.89 1.70
C PHE A 50 -2.91 6.12 1.82
N ILE A 51 -3.55 5.49 2.81
CA ILE A 51 -4.97 5.63 3.12
C ILE A 51 -5.20 6.20 4.52
N ASP A 52 -6.22 7.06 4.64
CA ASP A 52 -6.68 7.59 5.91
C ASP A 52 -7.75 6.66 6.50
N ARG A 53 -7.44 5.97 7.60
CA ARG A 53 -8.41 5.05 8.22
C ARG A 53 -9.54 5.75 8.95
N HIS A 54 -9.40 7.03 9.30
CA HIS A 54 -10.48 7.81 9.92
C HIS A 54 -11.58 8.14 8.90
N LYS A 55 -11.21 8.27 7.62
CA LYS A 55 -12.15 8.48 6.50
C LYS A 55 -12.33 7.19 5.71
N ARG A 56 -13.08 6.24 6.29
CA ARG A 56 -13.29 4.91 5.72
C ARG A 56 -13.82 4.93 4.28
N GLU A 57 -14.75 5.83 3.96
CA GLU A 57 -15.34 5.92 2.61
C GLU A 57 -14.29 6.33 1.56
N ASP A 58 -13.50 7.36 1.87
CA ASP A 58 -12.38 7.80 1.04
C ASP A 58 -11.35 6.67 0.85
N ALA A 59 -10.99 5.98 1.94
CA ALA A 59 -10.06 4.86 1.87
C ALA A 59 -10.58 3.73 0.98
N ILE A 60 -11.86 3.37 1.07
CA ILE A 60 -12.48 2.35 0.21
C ILE A 60 -12.49 2.81 -1.25
N ASN A 61 -12.75 4.08 -1.52
CA ASN A 61 -12.74 4.63 -2.87
C ASN A 61 -11.33 4.56 -3.49
N VAL A 62 -10.30 4.96 -2.73
CA VAL A 62 -8.88 4.88 -3.16
C VAL A 62 -8.49 3.43 -3.45
N ILE A 63 -8.83 2.48 -2.57
CA ILE A 63 -8.57 1.05 -2.79
C ILE A 63 -9.31 0.55 -4.03
N SER A 64 -10.57 0.95 -4.22
CA SER A 64 -11.38 0.54 -5.37
C SER A 64 -10.84 1.08 -6.69
N GLN A 65 -10.39 2.33 -6.69
CA GLN A 65 -9.71 2.94 -7.84
C GLN A 65 -8.41 2.20 -8.15
N THR A 66 -7.59 1.95 -7.13
CA THR A 66 -6.34 1.18 -7.27
C THR A 66 -6.60 -0.20 -7.86
N ALA A 67 -7.59 -0.93 -7.35
CA ALA A 67 -7.95 -2.26 -7.87
C ALA A 67 -8.43 -2.20 -9.32
N ARG A 68 -9.17 -1.15 -9.72
CA ARG A 68 -9.57 -0.92 -11.13
C ARG A 68 -8.35 -0.63 -12.00
N THR A 69 -7.42 0.21 -11.56
CA THR A 69 -6.17 0.52 -12.27
C THR A 69 -5.32 -0.73 -12.45
N ILE A 70 -5.07 -1.50 -11.37
CA ILE A 70 -4.33 -2.77 -11.43
C ILE A 70 -4.99 -3.74 -12.42
N ARG A 71 -6.32 -3.81 -12.47
CA ARG A 71 -7.06 -4.67 -13.40
C ARG A 71 -6.98 -4.18 -14.85
N ARG A 72 -6.98 -2.86 -15.08
CA ARG A 72 -6.88 -2.23 -16.40
C ARG A 72 -5.47 -2.31 -16.97
N GLU A 73 -4.45 -2.12 -16.14
CA GLU A 73 -3.04 -2.18 -16.52
C GLU A 73 -2.51 -3.61 -16.58
N ASN A 74 -3.18 -4.59 -15.95
CA ASN A 74 -2.93 -6.02 -16.16
C ASN A 74 -3.43 -6.57 -17.51
N VAL A 75 -3.79 -5.72 -18.47
CA VAL A 75 -4.15 -6.18 -19.82
C VAL A 75 -2.86 -6.36 -20.63
N ARG A 76 -2.29 -7.57 -20.48
CA ARG A 76 -1.21 -8.22 -21.26
C ARG A 76 0.10 -7.44 -21.43
#